data_AF-A0A6C1DSR1-F1
#
_entry.id   AF-A0A6C1DSR1-F1
#
_cell.length_a   1.000
_cell.length_b   1.000
_cell.length_c   1.000
_cell.angle_alpha   90.00
_cell.angle_beta   90.00
_cell.angle_gamma   90.00
#
_symmetry.space_group_name_H-M   'P 1'
#
loop_
_entity.id
_entity.type
_entity.pdbx_description
1 polymer ?
#
loop_
_entity_poly.entity_id
_entity_poly.type
_entity_poly.pdbx_seq_one_letter_code
_entity_poly.pdbx_strand_id
1 'polypeptide(L)'
;MALFRALYIIWVFLLIPLFNAEEFTPKVTRTLSRYVFDIVNFDDSNTLIRADEDSVEISFDAGENWKTIDGIEEPIESFVVDPFRGHDRAFAFVKTAPKFYVTDDQGKSWRPLTIPISEKASNYFAA
;
A
#
# COMPACT_ATOMS: atom_id res chain seq x y z
N MET A 1 -31.53 40.08 21.53
CA MET A 1 -32.04 40.15 20.14
C MET A 1 -30.94 40.00 19.11
N ALA A 2 -29.86 40.79 19.14
CA ALA A 2 -28.74 40.66 18.17
C ALA A 2 -27.95 39.33 18.30
N LEU A 3 -27.70 38.86 19.52
CA LEU A 3 -26.97 37.61 19.77
C LEU A 3 -27.67 36.38 19.17
N PHE A 4 -28.97 36.23 19.38
CA PHE A 4 -29.76 35.12 18.83
C PHE A 4 -29.81 35.12 17.30
N ARG A 5 -29.81 36.31 16.68
CA ARG A 5 -29.72 36.44 15.22
C ARG A 5 -28.33 36.04 14.70
N ALA A 6 -27.26 36.44 15.38
CA ALA A 6 -25.90 36.04 15.02
C ALA A 6 -25.71 34.52 15.14
N LEU A 7 -26.24 33.91 16.21
CA LEU A 7 -26.21 32.46 16.41
C LEU A 7 -26.98 31.71 15.32
N TYR A 8 -28.17 32.19 14.96
CA TYR A 8 -28.96 31.64 13.88
C TYR A 8 -28.24 31.70 12.52
N ILE A 9 -27.59 32.84 12.22
CA ILE A 9 -26.81 33.01 11.00
C ILE A 9 -25.64 32.01 10.96
N ILE A 10 -24.90 31.84 12.06
CA ILE A 10 -23.81 30.84 12.16
C ILE A 10 -24.35 29.43 11.92
N TRP A 11 -25.49 29.08 12.53
CA TRP A 11 -26.14 27.77 12.32
C TRP A 11 -26.54 27.54 10.87
N VAL A 12 -27.07 28.56 10.18
CA VAL A 12 -27.39 28.46 8.75
C VAL A 12 -26.11 28.26 7.92
N PHE A 13 -25.04 29.02 8.20
CA PHE A 13 -23.76 28.86 7.50
C PHE A 13 -23.11 27.48 7.70
N LEU A 14 -23.30 26.86 8.87
CA LEU A 14 -22.82 25.50 9.14
C LEU A 14 -23.61 24.41 8.38
N LEU A 15 -24.84 24.69 7.97
CA LEU A 15 -25.69 23.74 7.23
C LEU A 15 -25.50 23.83 5.71
N ILE A 16 -25.05 24.97 5.17
CA ILE A 16 -24.81 25.16 3.72
C ILE A 16 -23.92 24.06 3.10
N PRO A 17 -22.82 23.59 3.74
CA PRO A 17 -21.96 22.54 3.18
C PRO A 17 -22.68 21.19 3.07
N LEU A 18 -23.64 20.91 3.96
CA LEU A 18 -24.40 19.65 3.92
C LEU A 18 -25.36 19.58 2.74
N PHE A 19 -25.85 20.73 2.26
CA PHE A 19 -26.73 20.82 1.11
C PHE A 19 -26.00 20.92 -0.24
N ASN A 20 -24.73 21.34 -0.22
CA ASN A 20 -23.89 21.51 -1.42
C ASN A 20 -22.76 20.49 -1.49
N ALA A 21 -22.80 19.44 -0.65
CA ALA A 21 -21.87 18.33 -0.80
C ALA A 21 -22.14 17.67 -2.15
N GLU A 22 -21.16 17.71 -3.06
CA GLU A 22 -21.23 16.93 -4.29
C GLU A 22 -21.39 15.45 -3.92
N GLU A 23 -22.25 14.75 -4.65
CA GLU A 23 -22.41 13.31 -4.49
C GLU A 23 -21.05 12.64 -4.76
N PHE A 24 -20.63 11.74 -3.86
CA PHE A 24 -19.39 11.01 -4.03
C PHE A 24 -19.46 10.14 -5.28
N THR A 25 -18.73 10.54 -6.33
CA THR A 25 -18.62 9.81 -7.60
C THR A 25 -17.17 9.36 -7.78
N PRO A 26 -16.81 8.13 -7.37
CA PRO A 26 -15.43 7.68 -7.46
C PRO A 26 -14.99 7.61 -8.92
N LYS A 27 -13.80 8.11 -9.21
CA LYS A 27 -13.16 7.86 -10.50
C LYS A 27 -12.78 6.39 -10.57
N VAL A 28 -13.31 5.67 -11.56
CA VAL A 28 -13.01 4.26 -11.78
C VAL A 28 -12.08 4.14 -12.98
N THR A 29 -10.90 3.57 -12.75
CA THR A 29 -9.93 3.24 -13.79
C THR A 29 -9.75 1.73 -13.91
N ARG A 30 -9.18 1.29 -15.03
CA ARG A 30 -8.92 -0.13 -15.28
C ARG A 30 -7.50 -0.30 -15.79
N THR A 31 -6.75 -1.18 -15.12
CA THR A 31 -5.41 -1.59 -15.53
C THR A 31 -5.40 -3.09 -15.78
N LEU A 32 -4.84 -3.53 -16.90
CA LEU A 32 -4.71 -4.94 -17.26
C LEU A 32 -3.33 -5.45 -16.86
N SER A 33 -3.25 -6.66 -16.29
CA SER A 33 -2.02 -7.43 -16.12
C SER A 33 -2.30 -8.88 -16.53
N ARG A 34 -1.24 -9.62 -16.91
CA ARG A 34 -1.35 -10.98 -17.46
C ARG A 34 -1.78 -11.98 -16.39
N TYR A 35 -1.12 -11.96 -15.22
CA TYR A 35 -1.38 -12.88 -14.12
C TYR A 35 -0.94 -12.28 -12.79
N VAL A 36 -1.85 -11.60 -12.11
CA VAL A 36 -1.63 -11.07 -10.76
C VAL A 36 -1.90 -12.20 -9.76
N PHE A 37 -0.91 -12.53 -8.95
CA PHE A 37 -1.06 -13.52 -7.88
C PHE A 37 -1.17 -12.88 -6.49
N ASP A 38 -0.78 -11.61 -6.34
CA ASP A 38 -0.92 -10.89 -5.08
C ASP A 38 -1.21 -9.39 -5.32
N ILE A 39 -2.07 -8.83 -4.48
CA ILE A 39 -2.37 -7.40 -4.44
C ILE A 39 -2.68 -6.99 -3.00
N VAL A 40 -1.94 -6.00 -2.49
CA VAL A 40 -2.09 -5.51 -1.12
C VAL A 40 -2.21 -3.99 -1.11
N ASN A 41 -2.86 -3.46 -0.07
CA ASN A 41 -2.99 -2.03 0.17
C ASN A 41 -2.54 -1.69 1.60
N PHE A 42 -1.98 -0.51 1.79
CA PHE A 42 -1.78 0.06 3.13
C PHE A 42 -3.11 0.64 3.65
N ASP A 43 -3.27 0.65 4.97
CA ASP A 43 -4.46 1.20 5.63
C ASP A 43 -4.60 2.69 5.33
N ASP A 44 -5.84 3.13 5.05
CA ASP A 44 -6.21 4.53 4.79
C ASP A 44 -5.32 5.23 3.74
N SER A 45 -4.81 4.48 2.76
CA SER A 45 -3.88 4.94 1.74
C SER A 45 -4.36 4.61 0.33
N ASN A 46 -3.95 5.44 -0.63
CA ASN A 46 -4.08 5.15 -2.07
C ASN A 46 -2.93 4.26 -2.58
N THR A 47 -2.08 3.76 -1.68
CA THR A 47 -0.91 2.96 -2.05
C THR A 47 -1.29 1.50 -2.21
N LEU A 48 -1.09 0.99 -3.43
CA LEU A 48 -1.31 -0.41 -3.79
C LEU A 48 0.00 -1.03 -4.26
N ILE A 49 0.27 -2.26 -3.84
CA ILE A 49 1.35 -3.09 -4.40
C ILE A 49 0.70 -4.27 -5.09
N ARG A 50 1.17 -4.59 -6.29
CA ARG A 50 0.77 -5.81 -7.01
C ARG A 50 1.99 -6.61 -7.42
N ALA A 51 1.85 -7.92 -7.39
CA ALA A 51 2.84 -8.86 -7.88
C ALA A 51 2.23 -9.66 -9.04
N ASP A 52 2.93 -9.68 -10.17
CA ASP A 52 2.64 -10.56 -11.28
C ASP A 52 3.87 -11.40 -11.67
N GLU A 53 3.69 -12.32 -12.62
CA GLU A 53 4.72 -13.28 -13.02
C GLU A 53 6.05 -12.62 -13.44
N ASP A 54 5.97 -11.42 -14.01
CA ASP A 54 7.10 -10.73 -14.65
C ASP A 54 7.64 -9.57 -13.78
N SER A 55 6.83 -9.03 -12.85
CA SER A 55 7.14 -7.78 -12.17
C SER A 55 6.43 -7.59 -10.82
N VAL A 56 7.02 -6.72 -10.00
CA VAL A 56 6.37 -6.16 -8.82
C VAL A 56 6.22 -4.67 -9.06
N GLU A 57 5.00 -4.17 -8.90
CA GLU A 57 4.66 -2.78 -9.17
C GLU A 57 3.91 -2.14 -8.00
N ILE A 58 4.07 -0.83 -7.89
CA ILE A 58 3.43 0.01 -6.89
C ILE A 58 2.68 1.17 -7.57
N SER A 59 1.51 1.48 -7.02
CA SER A 59 0.75 2.68 -7.32
C SER A 59 0.61 3.51 -6.05
N PHE A 60 0.67 4.84 -6.17
CA PHE A 60 0.43 5.78 -5.08
C PHE A 60 -0.89 6.56 -5.27
N ASP A 61 -1.66 6.20 -6.28
CA ASP A 61 -2.86 6.90 -6.74
C ASP A 61 -4.01 5.92 -7.01
N ALA A 62 -4.19 4.95 -6.12
CA ALA A 62 -5.29 4.00 -6.12
C ALA A 62 -5.39 3.17 -7.42
N GLY A 63 -4.24 2.86 -8.01
CA GLY A 63 -4.12 2.00 -9.18
C GLY A 63 -4.29 2.71 -10.52
N GLU A 64 -4.30 4.04 -10.55
CA GLU A 64 -4.33 4.80 -11.80
C GLU A 64 -3.01 4.71 -12.57
N ASN A 65 -1.89 4.91 -11.87
CA ASN A 65 -0.55 4.79 -12.43
C ASN A 65 0.26 3.77 -11.63
N TRP A 66 1.00 2.93 -12.36
CA TRP A 66 1.83 1.87 -11.80
C TRP A 66 3.28 2.10 -12.22
N LYS A 67 4.20 1.76 -11.32
CA LYS A 67 5.64 1.70 -11.63
C LYS A 67 6.25 0.49 -10.95
N THR A 68 7.31 -0.05 -11.55
CA THR A 68 8.12 -1.10 -10.91
C THR A 68 8.68 -0.61 -9.57
N ILE A 69 8.71 -1.49 -8.57
CA ILE A 69 9.32 -1.18 -7.27
C ILE A 69 10.84 -1.14 -7.42
N ASP A 70 11.45 -0.06 -6.94
CA ASP A 70 12.90 0.05 -6.83
C ASP A 70 13.42 -0.64 -5.55
N GLY A 71 14.59 -1.27 -5.63
CA GLY A 71 15.28 -1.84 -4.48
C GLY A 71 14.89 -3.27 -4.10
N ILE A 72 13.99 -3.91 -4.87
CA ILE A 72 13.73 -5.36 -4.80
C ILE A 72 14.41 -6.02 -6.00
N GLU A 73 15.39 -6.88 -5.73
CA GLU A 73 16.19 -7.53 -6.77
C GLU A 73 15.74 -8.97 -7.09
N GLU A 74 15.10 -9.65 -6.13
CA GLU A 74 14.67 -11.04 -6.27
C GLU A 74 13.16 -11.17 -6.59
N PRO A 75 12.75 -12.28 -7.21
CA PRO A 75 11.33 -12.60 -7.39
C PRO A 75 10.61 -12.72 -6.03
N ILE A 76 9.52 -11.97 -5.89
CA ILE A 76 8.66 -12.00 -4.72
C ILE A 76 7.61 -13.10 -4.87
N GLU A 77 7.40 -13.84 -3.80
CA GLU A 77 6.33 -14.85 -3.66
C GLU A 77 5.07 -14.24 -3.04
N SER A 78 5.23 -13.36 -2.05
CA SER A 78 4.09 -12.72 -1.37
C SER A 78 4.45 -11.42 -0.68
N PHE A 79 3.44 -10.58 -0.51
CA PHE A 79 3.46 -9.37 0.30
C PHE A 79 2.58 -9.52 1.53
N VAL A 80 3.04 -8.98 2.66
CA VAL A 80 2.26 -8.94 3.90
C VAL A 80 2.37 -7.54 4.50
N VAL A 81 1.25 -6.84 4.59
CA VAL A 81 1.15 -5.59 5.34
C VAL A 81 1.15 -5.91 6.83
N ASP A 82 1.95 -5.20 7.62
CA ASP A 82 2.04 -5.42 9.07
C ASP A 82 0.70 -5.03 9.72
N PRO A 83 -0.06 -5.95 10.34
CA PRO A 83 -1.36 -5.63 10.91
C PRO A 83 -1.30 -4.66 12.09
N PHE A 84 -0.12 -4.45 12.69
CA PHE A 84 0.09 -3.47 13.75
C PHE A 84 0.65 -2.14 13.23
N ARG A 85 1.06 -2.10 11.96
CA ARG A 85 1.64 -0.94 11.28
C ARG A 85 1.14 -0.83 9.84
N GLY A 86 -0.15 -1.07 9.64
CA GLY A 86 -0.73 -1.18 8.30
C GLY A 86 -0.71 0.13 7.50
N HIS A 87 -0.48 1.25 8.18
CA HIS A 87 -0.33 2.57 7.57
C HIS A 87 1.06 2.83 6.96
N ASP A 88 2.09 2.01 7.23
CA ASP A 88 3.44 2.29 6.72
C ASP A 88 4.37 1.09 6.48
N ARG A 89 4.11 -0.06 7.11
CA ARG A 89 5.01 -1.22 7.04
C ARG A 89 4.41 -2.40 6.30
N ALA A 90 5.22 -2.97 5.43
CA ALA A 90 4.95 -4.24 4.77
C ALA A 90 6.24 -5.03 4.59
N PHE A 91 6.08 -6.33 4.38
CA PHE A 91 7.14 -7.29 4.11
C PHE A 91 6.94 -7.89 2.72
N ALA A 92 8.02 -8.09 1.99
CA ALA A 92 8.03 -8.82 0.73
C ALA A 92 8.88 -10.08 0.89
N PHE A 93 8.27 -11.24 0.76
CA PHE A 93 8.93 -12.53 0.91
C PHE A 93 9.40 -13.03 -0.45
N VAL A 94 10.70 -13.27 -0.58
CA VAL A 94 11.26 -13.83 -1.82
C VAL A 94 11.00 -15.34 -1.87
N LYS A 95 11.00 -15.93 -3.06
CA LYS A 95 10.77 -17.38 -3.24
C LYS A 95 11.76 -18.27 -2.49
N THR A 96 13.00 -17.80 -2.30
CA THR A 96 14.08 -18.58 -1.71
C THR A 96 14.67 -17.86 -0.49
N ALA A 97 14.47 -18.46 0.69
CA ALA A 97 15.12 -18.04 1.93
C ALA A 97 16.65 -17.89 1.76
N PRO A 98 17.35 -17.10 2.59
CA PRO A 98 16.89 -16.50 3.84
C PRO A 98 16.62 -14.99 3.78
N LYS A 99 16.48 -14.41 2.58
CA LYS A 99 16.28 -12.97 2.40
C LYS A 99 14.79 -12.61 2.34
N PHE A 100 14.43 -11.43 2.83
CA PHE A 100 13.14 -10.81 2.60
C PHE A 100 13.33 -9.29 2.61
N TYR A 101 12.36 -8.54 2.14
CA TYR A 101 12.41 -7.07 2.15
C TYR A 101 11.39 -6.52 3.12
N VAL A 102 11.68 -5.34 3.63
CA VAL A 102 10.75 -4.57 4.46
C VAL A 102 10.74 -3.12 3.98
N THR A 103 9.54 -2.56 3.97
CA THR A 103 9.32 -1.11 3.90
C THR A 103 8.83 -0.64 5.26
N ASP A 104 9.21 0.57 5.63
CA ASP A 104 8.67 1.30 6.78
C ASP A 104 8.08 2.67 6.34
N ASP A 105 7.84 2.88 5.04
CA ASP A 105 7.42 4.15 4.44
C ASP A 105 6.34 4.03 3.33
N GLN A 106 5.44 3.04 3.44
CA GLN A 106 4.41 2.71 2.44
C GLN A 106 4.99 2.34 1.07
N GLY A 107 6.09 1.60 1.04
CA GLY A 107 6.67 1.06 -0.19
C GLY A 107 7.42 2.08 -1.04
N LYS A 108 7.75 3.26 -0.49
CA LYS A 108 8.61 4.24 -1.17
C LYS A 108 10.06 3.78 -1.19
N SER A 109 10.50 3.06 -0.17
CA SER A 109 11.80 2.42 -0.11
C SER A 109 11.72 1.02 0.51
N TRP A 110 12.57 0.13 0.00
CA TRP A 110 12.68 -1.25 0.47
C TRP A 110 14.11 -1.53 0.90
N ARG A 111 14.25 -2.16 2.06
CA ARG A 111 15.56 -2.60 2.57
C ARG A 111 15.57 -4.12 2.73
N PRO A 112 16.67 -4.79 2.34
CA PRO A 112 16.79 -6.22 2.52
C PRO A 112 17.05 -6.56 3.99
N LEU A 113 16.50 -7.68 4.43
CA LEU A 113 16.78 -8.34 5.69
C LEU A 113 17.11 -9.80 5.43
N THR A 114 18.06 -10.32 6.19
CA THR A 114 18.50 -11.71 6.09
C THR A 114 18.26 -12.41 7.42
N ILE A 115 17.58 -13.54 7.37
CA ILE A 115 17.40 -14.40 8.54
C ILE A 115 18.70 -15.16 8.78
N PRO A 116 19.30 -15.10 9.99
CA PRO A 116 20.44 -15.93 10.31
C PRO A 116 20.03 -17.41 10.23
N ILE A 117 20.67 -18.17 9.34
CA ILE A 117 20.47 -19.61 9.21
C ILE A 117 21.66 -20.37 9.79
N SER A 118 21.37 -21.48 10.46
CA SER A 118 22.44 -22.38 10.94
C SER A 118 23.25 -22.95 9.77
N GLU A 119 24.51 -23.32 10.00
CA GLU A 119 25.35 -23.98 8.99
C GLU A 119 24.69 -25.24 8.42
N LYS A 120 24.03 -26.02 9.27
CA LYS A 120 23.22 -27.19 8.85
C LYS A 120 22.10 -26.79 7.87
N ALA A 121 21.42 -25.66 8.10
CA ALA A 121 20.37 -25.15 7.23
C ALA A 121 20.94 -24.57 5.93
N SER A 122 22.10 -23.91 5.98
CA SER A 122 22.79 -23.36 4.80
C SER A 122 23.05 -24.41 3.73
N ASN A 123 23.40 -25.64 4.14
CA ASN A 123 23.66 -26.74 3.21
C ASN A 123 22.41 -27.19 2.42
N TYR A 124 21.20 -26.85 2.86
CA TYR A 124 19.96 -27.12 2.12
C TYR A 124 19.65 -26.07 1.05
N PHE A 125 20.28 -24.88 1.11
CA PHE A 125 20.06 -23.79 0.16
C PHE A 125 21.22 -23.59 -0.82
N ALA A 126 22.36 -24.26 -0.59
CA ALA A 126 23.57 -24.17 -1.42
C ALA A 126 23.67 -25.26 -2.52
N ALA A 127 22.64 -26.10 -2.67
CA ALA A 127 22.54 -27.18 -3.65
C ALA A 127 21.47 -26.87 -4.70
#